data_AF-A0AAN4ZC79-F1
#
_entry.id   AF-A0AAN4ZC79-F1
#
_cell.length_a   1.000
_cell.length_b   1.000
_cell.length_c   1.000
_cell.angle_alpha   90.00
_cell.angle_beta   90.00
_cell.angle_gamma   90.00
#
_symmetry.space_group_name_H-M   'P 1'
#
loop_
_entity.id
_entity.type
_entity.pdbx_description
1 polymer ?
#
loop_
_entity_poly.entity_id
_entity_poly.type
_entity_poly.pdbx_seq_one_letter_code
_entity_poly.pdbx_strand_id
1 'polypeptide(L)'
;MRQMNAMVHEFGEQLYESLQITPQIRFPGGFHHKCRNFSSQHISRTTIWGDKDSQCRSGKLRHFICIYGVEDLPELPASKFVMANKMMPDFDHAVTSCMSELLFNRTRDGSKIERKFYENINTVRYHSERKKPGFSID
;
A
#
# COMPACT_ATOMS: atom_id res chain seq x y z
N MET A 1 8.97 25.32 12.40
CA MET A 1 9.04 24.15 11.49
C MET A 1 10.23 24.33 10.57
N ARG A 2 11.10 23.31 10.41
CA ARG A 2 12.15 23.32 9.38
C ARG A 2 11.50 23.04 8.02
N GLN A 3 12.03 23.63 6.94
CA GLN A 3 11.54 23.35 5.59
C GLN A 3 11.88 21.90 5.20
N MET A 4 11.03 21.26 4.38
CA MET A 4 11.19 19.84 4.02
C MET A 4 12.50 19.54 3.27
N ASN A 5 13.01 20.50 2.50
CA ASN A 5 14.31 20.43 1.81
C ASN A 5 15.53 20.45 2.76
N ALA A 6 15.33 20.78 4.04
CA ALA A 6 16.38 20.78 5.07
C ALA A 6 16.30 19.56 5.99
N MET A 7 15.42 18.59 5.72
CA MET A 7 15.35 17.34 6.48
C MET A 7 16.37 16.32 5.97
N VAL A 8 17.12 15.73 6.89
CA VAL A 8 18.21 14.77 6.60
C VAL A 8 17.73 13.31 6.58
N HIS A 9 16.57 13.03 7.19
CA HIS A 9 15.98 11.69 7.30
C HIS A 9 14.48 11.73 6.93
N GLU A 10 13.93 10.57 6.54
CA GLU A 10 12.47 10.33 6.37
C GLU A 10 11.76 11.21 5.30
N PHE A 11 12.52 11.91 4.47
CA PHE A 11 11.97 12.72 3.37
C PHE A 11 11.03 11.90 2.47
N GLY A 12 11.41 10.65 2.17
CA GLY A 12 10.60 9.74 1.35
C GLY A 12 9.26 9.33 1.98
N GLU A 13 9.15 9.35 3.30
CA GLU A 13 7.92 8.99 4.02
C GLU A 13 6.97 10.18 4.13
N GLN A 14 7.51 11.41 4.16
CA GLN A 14 6.69 12.61 4.36
C GLN A 14 6.37 13.36 3.07
N LEU A 15 7.24 13.33 2.05
CA LEU A 15 7.11 14.16 0.85
C LEU A 15 5.82 13.87 0.09
N TYR A 16 5.64 12.63 -0.35
CA TYR A 16 4.53 12.27 -1.24
C TYR A 16 3.18 12.40 -0.55
N GLU A 17 3.12 12.05 0.73
CA GLU A 17 1.92 12.24 1.55
C GLU A 17 1.57 13.73 1.66
N SER A 18 2.56 14.58 1.93
CA SER A 18 2.36 16.04 2.04
C SER A 18 1.92 16.66 0.71
N LEU A 19 2.54 16.27 -0.40
CA LEU A 19 2.14 16.71 -1.74
C LEU A 19 0.71 16.27 -2.08
N GLN A 20 0.34 15.05 -1.70
CA GLN A 20 -0.96 14.48 -2.01
C GLN A 20 -2.08 15.19 -1.23
N ILE A 21 -1.88 15.59 0.03
CA ILE A 21 -2.96 16.09 0.89
C ILE A 21 -3.13 17.62 0.92
N THR A 22 -2.16 18.36 0.39
CA THR A 22 -2.09 19.84 0.50
C THR A 22 -2.91 20.52 -0.60
N PRO A 23 -4.08 21.14 -0.30
CA PRO A 23 -4.97 21.67 -1.34
C PRO A 23 -4.36 22.84 -2.12
N GLN A 24 -3.49 23.64 -1.49
CA GLN A 24 -2.87 24.82 -2.10
C GLN A 24 -1.97 24.45 -3.28
N ILE A 25 -1.36 23.26 -3.25
CA ILE A 25 -0.48 22.76 -4.30
C ILE A 25 -1.28 22.31 -5.53
N ARG A 26 -2.56 21.96 -5.36
CA ARG A 26 -3.43 21.41 -6.41
C ARG A 26 -2.77 20.26 -7.19
N PHE A 27 -2.06 19.39 -6.48
CA PHE A 27 -1.35 18.27 -7.07
C PHE A 27 -2.33 17.38 -7.88
N PRO A 28 -2.01 16.98 -9.13
CA PRO A 28 -2.86 16.07 -9.90
C PRO A 28 -3.06 14.74 -9.15
N GLY A 29 -4.31 14.34 -8.92
CA GLY A 29 -4.62 13.18 -8.07
C GLY A 29 -4.50 13.45 -6.56
N GLY A 30 -4.36 14.71 -6.17
CA GLY A 30 -4.36 15.14 -4.78
C GLY A 30 -5.71 14.95 -4.10
N PHE A 31 -5.67 14.69 -2.80
CA PHE A 31 -6.78 14.35 -1.94
C PHE A 31 -6.93 15.42 -0.85
N HIS A 32 -8.15 15.82 -0.49
CA HIS A 32 -8.30 16.87 0.51
C HIS A 32 -8.05 16.32 1.92
N HIS A 33 -7.17 16.94 2.70
CA HIS A 33 -6.83 16.50 4.07
C HIS A 33 -8.06 16.31 4.99
N LYS A 34 -9.11 17.13 4.87
CA LYS A 34 -10.39 16.96 5.61
C LYS A 34 -11.09 15.61 5.34
N CYS A 35 -10.84 14.99 4.19
CA CYS A 35 -11.44 13.69 3.84
C CYS A 35 -10.65 12.50 4.43
N ARG A 36 -9.58 12.76 5.20
CA ARG A 36 -8.77 11.71 5.84
C ARG A 36 -9.58 11.03 6.94
N ASN A 37 -9.95 9.76 6.71
CA ASN A 37 -10.39 8.87 7.78
C ASN A 37 -9.15 8.20 8.43
N PHE A 38 -9.26 7.79 9.69
CA PHE A 38 -8.24 7.00 10.40
C PHE A 38 -7.93 5.68 9.69
N SER A 39 -8.90 5.12 8.97
CA SER A 39 -8.75 3.96 8.10
C SER A 39 -8.44 4.35 6.66
N SER A 40 -7.46 5.24 6.43
CA SER A 40 -7.00 5.56 5.08
C SER A 40 -6.41 4.31 4.42
N GLN A 41 -7.22 3.67 3.57
CA GLN A 41 -6.86 2.45 2.85
C GLN A 41 -5.93 2.81 1.70
N HIS A 42 -4.64 2.61 1.87
CA HIS A 42 -3.68 2.59 0.77
C HIS A 42 -3.57 1.16 0.23
N ILE A 43 -3.21 1.03 -1.04
CA ILE A 43 -3.05 -0.26 -1.71
C ILE A 43 -1.64 -0.47 -2.27
N SER A 44 -0.75 0.50 -2.10
CA SER A 44 0.57 0.49 -2.75
C SER A 44 1.41 -0.70 -2.30
N ARG A 45 1.50 -0.95 -1.00
CA ARG A 45 2.41 -1.94 -0.44
C ARG A 45 1.91 -2.52 0.88
N THR A 46 1.95 -3.84 1.02
CA THR A 46 1.88 -4.50 2.33
C THR A 46 3.27 -4.73 2.89
N THR A 47 3.42 -4.55 4.21
CA THR A 47 4.66 -4.78 4.94
C THR A 47 4.30 -5.22 6.34
N ILE A 48 4.82 -6.37 6.77
CA ILE A 48 4.70 -6.82 8.16
C ILE A 48 5.89 -6.25 8.93
N TRP A 49 5.59 -5.45 9.95
CA TRP A 49 6.58 -4.93 10.87
C TRP A 49 6.79 -5.91 12.02
N GLY A 50 8.05 -6.17 12.34
CA GLY A 50 8.47 -7.09 13.39
C GLY A 50 8.44 -6.41 14.77
N ASP A 51 7.30 -6.46 15.44
CA ASP A 51 7.16 -6.24 16.88
C ASP A 51 6.96 -7.59 17.63
N LYS A 52 6.77 -7.53 18.96
CA LYS A 52 6.65 -8.73 19.82
C LYS A 52 5.46 -9.63 19.46
N ASP A 53 4.44 -9.09 18.79
CA ASP A 53 3.22 -9.80 18.37
C ASP A 53 3.17 -10.01 16.84
N SER A 54 4.31 -9.83 16.15
CA SER A 54 4.30 -9.78 14.69
C SER A 54 3.87 -11.12 14.07
N GLN A 55 2.96 -11.01 13.10
CA GLN A 55 2.49 -12.13 12.27
C GLN A 55 3.54 -12.59 11.24
N CYS A 56 4.83 -12.41 11.52
CA CYS A 56 5.91 -12.79 10.60
C CYS A 56 6.10 -14.32 10.63
N ARG A 57 5.37 -15.03 9.78
CA ARG A 57 5.30 -16.50 9.80
C ARG A 57 6.62 -17.15 9.44
N SER A 58 7.39 -16.53 8.55
CA SER A 58 8.74 -16.96 8.20
C SER A 58 9.75 -16.85 9.36
N GLY A 59 9.41 -16.11 10.43
CA GLY A 59 10.28 -15.80 11.55
C GLY A 59 11.50 -14.94 11.18
N LYS A 60 11.62 -14.47 9.93
CA LYS A 60 12.80 -13.77 9.45
C LYS A 60 12.56 -12.27 9.38
N LEU A 61 13.28 -11.53 10.23
CA LEU A 61 13.27 -10.07 10.24
C LEU A 61 14.58 -9.50 9.68
N ARG A 62 14.47 -8.37 8.97
CA ARG A 62 15.61 -7.50 8.62
C ARG A 62 15.19 -6.05 8.77
N HIS A 63 15.88 -5.32 9.65
CA HIS A 63 15.55 -3.93 10.00
C HIS A 63 14.08 -3.76 10.42
N PHE A 64 13.60 -4.64 11.30
CA PHE A 64 12.20 -4.66 11.78
C PHE A 64 11.14 -4.88 10.69
N ILE A 65 11.53 -5.34 9.50
CA ILE A 65 10.61 -5.73 8.42
C ILE A 65 10.69 -7.25 8.25
N CYS A 66 9.52 -7.90 8.18
CA CYS A 66 9.42 -9.31 7.86
C CYS A 66 9.85 -9.58 6.42
N ILE A 67 10.69 -10.60 6.27
CA ILE A 67 11.03 -11.18 4.98
C ILE A 67 10.08 -12.35 4.78
N TYR A 68 9.17 -12.24 3.81
CA TYR A 68 8.23 -13.29 3.47
C TYR A 68 8.94 -14.58 3.06
N GLY A 69 8.41 -15.70 3.53
CA GLY A 69 8.79 -17.06 3.13
C GLY A 69 7.59 -17.84 2.59
N VAL A 70 7.80 -19.14 2.30
CA VAL A 70 6.71 -20.03 1.86
C VAL A 70 5.56 -20.11 2.86
N GLU A 71 5.81 -19.87 4.15
CA GLU A 71 4.80 -19.88 5.22
C GLU A 71 3.75 -18.77 5.06
N ASP A 72 4.08 -17.72 4.31
CA ASP A 72 3.22 -16.56 4.04
C ASP A 72 2.39 -16.70 2.76
N LEU A 73 2.64 -17.72 1.94
CA LEU A 73 1.91 -17.99 0.69
C LEU A 73 0.40 -18.16 0.83
N PRO A 74 -0.18 -18.59 1.97
CA PRO A 74 -1.64 -18.58 2.12
C PRO A 74 -2.25 -17.17 2.14
N GLU A 75 -1.51 -16.16 2.62
CA GLU A 75 -2.00 -14.79 2.80
C GLU A 75 -1.63 -13.86 1.63
N LEU A 76 -0.42 -14.02 1.09
CA LEU A 76 0.10 -13.17 0.01
C LEU A 76 -0.84 -13.07 -1.22
N PRO A 77 -1.40 -14.17 -1.76
CA PRO A 77 -2.34 -14.16 -2.87
C PRO A 77 -3.68 -13.48 -2.59
N ALA A 78 -4.09 -13.43 -1.32
CA ALA A 78 -5.35 -12.86 -0.85
C ALA A 78 -5.24 -11.36 -0.50
N SER A 79 -4.01 -10.86 -0.37
CA SER A 79 -3.69 -9.46 -0.13
C SER A 79 -4.38 -8.54 -1.13
N LYS A 80 -4.90 -7.41 -0.64
CA LYS A 80 -5.48 -6.35 -1.48
C LYS A 80 -4.44 -5.35 -1.98
N PHE A 81 -3.21 -5.45 -1.48
CA PHE A 81 -2.11 -4.57 -1.86
C PHE A 81 -1.50 -5.01 -3.19
N VAL A 82 -1.02 -4.04 -3.95
CA VAL A 82 -0.42 -4.22 -5.28
C VAL A 82 0.98 -4.84 -5.16
N MET A 83 1.73 -4.45 -4.12
CA MET A 83 3.08 -4.95 -3.85
C MET A 83 3.19 -5.49 -2.43
N ALA A 84 4.11 -6.43 -2.24
CA ALA A 84 4.48 -6.95 -0.93
C ALA A 84 5.97 -6.67 -0.67
N ASN A 85 6.31 -6.29 0.56
CA ASN A 85 7.67 -6.11 1.01
C ASN A 85 7.86 -6.77 2.39
N LYS A 86 8.89 -7.60 2.61
CA LYS A 86 10.07 -7.86 1.77
C LYS A 86 10.14 -9.31 1.29
N MET A 87 10.59 -9.56 0.06
CA MET A 87 11.01 -10.89 -0.39
C MET A 87 12.52 -10.88 -0.68
N MET A 88 13.22 -11.94 -0.32
CA MET A 88 14.66 -12.07 -0.57
C MET A 88 14.96 -13.47 -1.10
N PRO A 89 15.35 -13.62 -2.37
CA PRO A 89 15.69 -14.93 -2.95
C PRO A 89 16.76 -15.72 -2.19
N ASP A 90 17.74 -15.03 -1.60
CA ASP A 90 18.80 -15.65 -0.79
C ASP A 90 18.28 -16.27 0.52
N PHE A 91 17.12 -15.81 1.00
CA PHE A 91 16.45 -16.37 2.17
C PHE A 91 15.49 -17.49 1.74
N ASP A 92 14.57 -17.17 0.83
CA ASP A 92 13.59 -18.10 0.30
C ASP A 92 13.26 -17.73 -1.14
N HIS A 93 13.79 -18.50 -2.09
CA HIS A 93 13.49 -18.31 -3.51
C HIS A 93 12.11 -18.86 -3.88
N ALA A 94 11.60 -19.86 -3.14
CA ALA A 94 10.36 -20.54 -3.47
C ALA A 94 9.16 -19.59 -3.37
N VAL A 95 9.12 -18.68 -2.37
CA VAL A 95 8.06 -17.67 -2.28
C VAL A 95 8.01 -16.78 -3.53
N THR A 96 9.16 -16.37 -4.08
CA THR A 96 9.24 -15.52 -5.27
C THR A 96 8.82 -16.30 -6.52
N SER A 97 9.25 -17.56 -6.64
CA SER A 97 8.89 -18.44 -7.76
C SER A 97 7.38 -18.73 -7.77
N CYS A 98 6.81 -19.13 -6.63
CA CYS A 98 5.38 -19.43 -6.50
C CYS A 98 4.51 -18.21 -6.80
N MET A 99 4.88 -17.03 -6.29
CA MET A 99 4.13 -15.79 -6.58
C MET A 99 4.23 -15.42 -8.06
N SER A 100 5.37 -15.64 -8.71
CA SER A 100 5.55 -15.37 -10.14
C SER A 100 4.69 -16.30 -11.00
N GLU A 101 4.68 -17.60 -10.69
CA GLU A 101 3.83 -18.58 -11.37
C GLU A 101 2.34 -18.29 -11.16
N LEU A 102 1.94 -17.97 -9.92
CA LEU A 102 0.58 -17.59 -9.60
C LEU A 102 0.12 -16.36 -10.41
N LEU A 103 0.95 -15.32 -10.50
CA LEU A 103 0.63 -14.13 -11.27
C LEU A 103 0.53 -14.46 -12.76
N PHE A 104 1.44 -15.26 -13.30
CA PHE A 104 1.37 -15.74 -14.69
C PHE A 104 0.05 -16.46 -14.98
N ASN A 105 -0.35 -17.41 -14.13
CA ASN A 105 -1.62 -18.13 -14.29
C ASN A 105 -2.82 -17.19 -14.20
N ARG A 106 -2.83 -16.23 -13.25
CA ARG A 106 -3.89 -15.21 -13.13
C ARG A 106 -3.99 -14.30 -14.35
N THR A 107 -2.88 -13.99 -15.01
CA THR A 107 -2.86 -13.18 -16.22
C THR A 107 -3.32 -13.99 -17.44
N ARG A 108 -2.90 -15.25 -17.57
CA ARG A 108 -3.29 -16.14 -18.66
C ARG A 108 -4.78 -16.50 -18.60
N ASP A 109 -5.25 -16.93 -17.44
CA ASP A 109 -6.59 -17.50 -17.26
C ASP A 109 -7.62 -16.45 -16.84
N GLY A 110 -7.15 -15.24 -16.52
CA GLY A 110 -7.95 -14.18 -15.93
C GLY A 110 -8.17 -14.37 -14.43
N SER A 111 -8.29 -13.26 -13.70
CA SER A 111 -8.63 -13.28 -12.28
C SER A 111 -9.63 -12.17 -11.95
N LYS A 112 -10.45 -12.42 -10.93
CA LYS A 112 -11.43 -11.43 -10.44
C LYS A 112 -10.83 -10.67 -9.27
N ILE A 113 -10.83 -9.35 -9.38
CA ILE A 113 -10.51 -8.46 -8.26
C ILE A 113 -11.77 -8.16 -7.46
N GLU A 114 -11.62 -7.93 -6.15
CA GLU A 114 -12.73 -7.50 -5.29
C GLU A 114 -13.06 -6.03 -5.57
N ARG A 115 -13.82 -5.80 -6.63
CA ARG A 115 -14.13 -4.45 -7.12
C ARG A 115 -14.72 -3.53 -6.05
N LYS A 116 -15.64 -4.04 -5.22
CA LYS A 116 -16.27 -3.27 -4.14
C LYS A 116 -15.25 -2.73 -3.14
N PHE A 117 -14.19 -3.47 -2.83
CA PHE A 117 -13.12 -2.98 -1.96
C PHE A 117 -12.45 -1.76 -2.58
N TYR A 118 -11.96 -1.88 -3.83
CA TYR A 118 -11.21 -0.82 -4.50
C TYR A 118 -12.05 0.42 -4.81
N GLU A 119 -13.34 0.27 -5.14
CA GLU A 119 -14.26 1.38 -5.37
C GLU A 119 -14.54 2.20 -4.11
N ASN A 120 -14.46 1.56 -2.93
CA ASN A 120 -14.73 2.19 -1.64
C ASN A 120 -13.50 2.81 -0.97
N ILE A 121 -12.32 2.73 -1.60
CA ILE A 121 -11.13 3.45 -1.13
C ILE A 121 -11.42 4.95 -1.09
N ASN A 122 -11.08 5.62 0.01
CA ASN A 122 -11.44 7.02 0.24
C ASN A 122 -10.97 7.96 -0.89
N THR A 123 -9.76 7.76 -1.40
CA THR A 123 -9.21 8.58 -2.50
C THR A 123 -10.00 8.36 -3.80
N VAL A 124 -10.38 7.13 -4.09
CA VAL A 124 -11.21 6.77 -5.26
C VAL A 124 -12.60 7.39 -5.15
N ARG A 125 -13.26 7.23 -3.99
CA ARG A 125 -14.58 7.83 -3.72
C ARG A 125 -14.54 9.35 -3.82
N TYR A 126 -13.57 10.01 -3.19
CA TYR A 126 -13.38 11.45 -3.28
C TYR A 126 -13.25 11.93 -4.73
N HIS A 127 -12.43 11.26 -5.54
CA HIS A 127 -12.25 11.65 -6.93
C HIS A 127 -13.49 11.40 -7.80
N SER A 128 -14.31 10.41 -7.46
CA SER A 128 -15.60 10.14 -8.08
C SER A 128 -16.65 11.19 -7.71
N GLU A 129 -16.71 11.59 -6.44
CA GLU A 129 -17.74 12.49 -5.91
C GLU A 129 -17.44 13.97 -6.15
N ARG A 130 -16.16 14.39 -6.13
CA ARG A 130 -15.78 15.81 -6.26
C ARG A 130 -16.19 16.49 -7.58
N LYS A 131 -16.60 15.70 -8.58
CA LYS A 131 -17.09 16.19 -9.88
C LYS A 131 -18.61 16.36 -9.91
N LYS A 132 -19.33 15.88 -8.90
CA LYS A 132 -20.80 15.90 -8.86
C LYS A 132 -21.31 17.27 -8.41
N PRO A 133 -22.45 17.74 -8.94
CA PRO A 133 -23.09 18.96 -8.44
C PRO A 133 -23.42 18.85 -6.95
N GLY A 134 -23.18 19.93 -6.19
CA GLY A 134 -23.46 19.97 -4.75
C GLY A 134 -22.41 19.30 -3.86
N PHE A 135 -21.29 18.84 -4.40
CA PHE A 135 -20.18 18.35 -3.60
C PHE A 135 -19.58 19.48 -2.74
N SER A 136 -19.59 19.28 -1.42
CA SER A 136 -18.94 20.15 -0.43
C SER A 136 -17.91 19.35 0.35
N ILE A 137 -16.76 19.95 0.62
CA ILE A 137 -15.74 19.43 1.55
C ILE A 137 -15.91 20.08 2.94
N ASP A 138 -16.79 21.09 3.03
CA ASP A 138 -17.13 21.81 4.24
C ASP A 138 -18.27 21.15 5.01
#